data_AF-A0A132TAG4-F1
#
_entry.id   AF-A0A132TAG4-F1
#
_cell.length_a   1.000
_cell.length_b   1.000
_cell.length_c   1.000
_cell.angle_alpha   90.00
_cell.angle_beta   90.00
_cell.angle_gamma   90.00
#
_symmetry.space_group_name_H-M   'P 1'
#
loop_
_entity.id
_entity.type
_entity.pdbx_description
1 polymer ?
#
loop_
_entity_poly.entity_id
_entity_poly.type
_entity_poly.pdbx_seq_one_letter_code
_entity_poly.pdbx_strand_id
1 'polypeptide(L)'
;IAGLAAAALHGAPWVDADIPIEVTGVKSRPQRGLIIRADAVDDDEIVRRAGLPVTSRIRTAFDLGRLLLRGEALARLDALMWNQRFSIDEVAELADRRPRAHGVGQLRDLLPLVDGGAASLQESRIRLWLLDCGFPRPQTQIPILEGTRPVAFLDMGWPDYKVAVEYDGDHHRKNREQYVKDIARARMLEERGWIVIRVIAEDRPAQWLARTESALASRGCRVTATEMQRFVRTLAA
;
A
#
# COMPACT_ATOMS: atom_id res chain seq x y z
N ILE A 1 -4.00 4.59 22.95
CA ILE A 1 -4.66 4.47 21.62
C ILE A 1 -3.69 3.78 20.68
N ALA A 2 -4.15 2.80 19.90
CA ALA A 2 -3.35 1.95 19.02
C ALA A 2 -4.03 1.75 17.65
N GLY A 3 -3.44 0.92 16.80
CA GLY A 3 -4.03 0.50 15.53
C GLY A 3 -4.27 1.65 14.54
N LEU A 4 -5.35 1.57 13.76
CA LEU A 4 -5.69 2.57 12.75
C LEU A 4 -5.94 3.96 13.34
N ALA A 5 -6.53 4.05 14.55
CA ALA A 5 -6.74 5.32 15.22
C ALA A 5 -5.42 5.98 15.62
N ALA A 6 -4.44 5.20 16.08
CA ALA A 6 -3.09 5.72 16.31
C ALA A 6 -2.42 6.16 15.00
N ALA A 7 -2.59 5.40 13.91
CA ALA A 7 -2.07 5.76 12.59
C ALA A 7 -2.61 7.12 12.12
N ALA A 8 -3.92 7.36 12.27
CA ALA A 8 -4.55 8.64 11.95
C ALA A 8 -4.00 9.80 12.82
N LEU A 9 -3.79 9.58 14.13
CA LEU A 9 -3.16 10.56 15.03
C LEU A 9 -1.68 10.84 14.70
N HIS A 10 -1.04 9.92 13.98
CA HIS A 10 0.28 10.08 13.38
C HIS A 10 0.24 10.69 11.96
N GLY A 11 -0.95 11.03 11.47
CA GLY A 11 -1.17 11.69 10.19
C GLY A 11 -1.32 10.74 9.00
N ALA A 12 -1.45 9.43 9.19
CA ALA A 12 -1.70 8.52 8.07
C ALA A 12 -3.03 8.88 7.37
N PRO A 13 -3.06 8.96 6.03
CA PRO A 13 -4.28 9.25 5.27
C PRO A 13 -5.21 8.03 5.20
N TRP A 14 -6.42 8.26 4.66
CA TRP A 14 -7.43 7.24 4.34
C TRP A 14 -7.94 6.44 5.54
N VAL A 15 -7.98 7.04 6.73
CA VAL A 15 -8.61 6.46 7.92
C VAL A 15 -9.94 7.17 8.17
N ASP A 16 -11.03 6.41 8.13
CA ASP A 16 -12.38 6.95 8.37
C ASP A 16 -12.56 7.38 9.84
N ALA A 17 -13.41 8.38 10.08
CA ALA A 17 -13.61 8.92 11.42
C ALA A 17 -14.38 7.98 12.37
N ASP A 18 -15.07 6.98 11.82
CA ASP A 18 -15.92 6.03 12.54
C ASP A 18 -15.25 4.67 12.78
N ILE A 19 -13.95 4.55 12.49
CA ILE A 19 -13.20 3.32 12.78
C ILE A 19 -13.27 2.98 14.29
N PRO A 20 -13.32 1.68 14.64
CA PRO A 20 -13.14 1.27 16.02
C PRO A 20 -11.78 1.74 16.57
N ILE A 21 -11.78 2.19 17.83
CA ILE A 21 -10.57 2.63 18.52
C ILE A 21 -9.92 1.44 19.22
N GLU A 22 -8.72 1.09 18.77
CA GLU A 22 -7.91 0.09 19.46
C GLU A 22 -7.21 0.70 20.68
N VAL A 23 -7.25 -0.03 21.80
CA VAL A 23 -6.58 0.34 23.05
C VAL A 23 -5.80 -0.88 23.53
N THR A 24 -4.52 -0.68 23.82
CA THR A 24 -3.60 -1.72 24.31
C THR A 24 -2.87 -1.26 25.57
N GLY A 25 -2.28 -2.19 26.33
CA GLY A 25 -1.51 -1.91 27.55
C GLY A 25 -2.35 -1.51 28.77
N VAL A 26 -3.68 -1.56 28.69
CA VAL A 26 -4.58 -1.22 29.81
C VAL A 26 -5.70 -2.24 29.96
N LYS A 27 -6.15 -2.44 31.20
CA LYS A 27 -7.39 -3.18 31.48
C LYS A 27 -8.57 -2.24 31.28
N SER A 28 -9.50 -2.62 30.41
CA SER A 28 -10.75 -1.90 30.21
C SER A 28 -11.92 -2.89 30.14
N ARG A 29 -13.14 -2.40 30.34
CA ARG A 29 -14.36 -3.18 30.10
C ARG A 29 -14.73 -3.07 28.62
N PRO A 30 -15.31 -4.12 28.01
CA PRO A 30 -15.81 -4.04 26.65
C PRO A 30 -16.78 -2.86 26.49
N GLN A 31 -16.54 -2.02 25.49
CA GLN A 31 -17.35 -0.85 25.17
C GLN A 31 -17.55 -0.82 23.66
N ARG A 32 -18.74 -0.42 23.20
CA ARG A 32 -19.02 -0.28 21.77
C ARG A 32 -18.06 0.73 21.15
N GLY A 33 -17.43 0.36 20.05
CA GLY A 33 -16.44 1.19 19.36
C GLY A 33 -15.01 1.10 19.94
N LEU A 34 -14.79 0.33 21.01
CA LEU A 34 -13.46 0.03 21.52
C LEU A 34 -13.07 -1.42 21.26
N ILE A 35 -11.87 -1.61 20.74
CA ILE A 35 -11.22 -2.92 20.62
C ILE A 35 -10.10 -2.96 21.64
N ILE A 36 -10.22 -3.85 22.63
CA ILE A 36 -9.20 -4.01 23.68
C ILE A 36 -8.21 -5.07 23.22
N ARG A 37 -6.93 -4.70 23.18
CA ARG A 37 -5.81 -5.60 22.91
C ARG A 37 -5.07 -5.89 24.21
N ALA A 38 -4.67 -7.14 24.40
CA ALA A 38 -3.97 -7.61 25.59
C ALA A 38 -2.44 -7.59 25.45
N ASP A 39 -1.91 -6.98 24.39
CA ASP A 39 -0.47 -6.90 24.18
C ASP A 39 0.19 -6.00 25.23
N ALA A 40 1.38 -6.41 25.68
CA ALA A 40 2.24 -5.54 26.48
C ALA A 40 2.73 -4.35 25.65
N VAL A 41 2.92 -3.21 26.32
CA VAL A 41 3.44 -1.98 25.75
C VAL A 41 4.48 -1.44 26.73
N ASP A 42 5.71 -1.30 26.25
CA ASP A 42 6.80 -0.73 27.02
C ASP A 42 6.72 0.81 26.98
N ASP A 43 7.34 1.50 27.94
CA ASP A 43 7.24 2.96 28.07
C ASP A 43 7.79 3.70 26.84
N ASP A 44 8.81 3.15 26.17
CA ASP A 44 9.40 3.69 24.93
C ASP A 44 8.44 3.57 23.72
N GLU A 45 7.39 2.78 23.85
CA GLU A 45 6.39 2.56 22.81
C GLU A 45 5.18 3.47 22.93
N ILE A 46 5.19 4.43 23.88
CA ILE A 46 4.08 5.35 24.15
C ILE A 46 4.53 6.79 23.94
N VAL A 47 3.75 7.54 23.16
CA VAL A 47 3.94 8.98 22.93
C VAL A 47 2.65 9.74 23.18
N ARG A 48 2.74 11.07 23.31
CA ARG A 48 1.56 11.94 23.39
C ARG A 48 1.25 12.58 22.04
N ARG A 49 0.00 12.44 21.59
CA ARG A 49 -0.56 13.17 20.43
C ARG A 49 -1.88 13.79 20.85
N ALA A 50 -2.05 15.10 20.60
CA ALA A 50 -3.23 15.86 21.03
C ALA A 50 -3.57 15.65 22.53
N GLY A 51 -2.55 15.53 23.39
CA GLY A 51 -2.71 15.28 24.83
C GLY A 51 -3.00 13.83 25.23
N LEU A 52 -3.30 12.94 24.28
CA LEU A 52 -3.67 11.54 24.52
C LEU A 52 -2.45 10.61 24.44
N PRO A 53 -2.40 9.52 25.24
CA PRO A 53 -1.41 8.46 25.09
C PRO A 53 -1.70 7.60 23.86
N VAL A 54 -0.74 7.55 22.95
CA VAL A 54 -0.81 6.84 21.67
C VAL A 54 0.42 5.95 21.53
N THR A 55 0.29 4.79 20.90
CA THR A 55 1.44 3.99 20.50
C THR A 55 2.39 4.82 19.64
N SER A 56 3.71 4.67 19.82
CA SER A 56 4.73 5.32 18.99
C SER A 56 4.51 4.98 17.51
N ARG A 57 5.10 5.73 16.58
CA ARG A 57 4.94 5.44 15.15
C ARG A 57 5.49 4.05 14.81
N ILE A 58 6.62 3.67 15.41
CA ILE A 58 7.24 2.34 15.29
C ILE A 58 6.31 1.25 15.81
N ARG A 59 5.75 1.41 17.02
CA ARG A 59 4.78 0.45 17.57
C ARG A 59 3.49 0.38 16.73
N THR A 60 3.03 1.51 16.22
CA THR A 60 1.85 1.55 15.33
C THR A 60 2.11 0.79 14.04
N ALA A 61 3.27 0.98 13.39
CA ALA A 61 3.67 0.21 12.22
C ALA A 61 3.77 -1.30 12.54
N PHE A 62 4.41 -1.66 13.66
CA PHE A 62 4.49 -3.05 14.14
C PHE A 62 3.10 -3.69 14.28
N ASP A 63 2.15 -3.00 14.94
CA ASP A 63 0.80 -3.51 15.14
C ASP A 63 0.01 -3.62 13.84
N LEU A 64 0.07 -2.60 12.95
CA LEU A 64 -0.60 -2.65 11.65
C LEU A 64 -0.09 -3.80 10.78
N GLY A 65 1.23 -3.99 10.72
CA GLY A 65 1.85 -5.00 9.87
C GLY A 65 1.56 -6.44 10.31
N ARG A 66 1.40 -6.69 11.62
CA ARG A 66 1.20 -8.04 12.17
C ARG A 66 -0.27 -8.42 12.39
N LEU A 67 -1.16 -7.44 12.61
CA LEU A 67 -2.55 -7.71 13.02
C LEU A 67 -3.56 -7.64 11.86
N LEU A 68 -3.28 -6.86 10.82
CA LEU A 68 -4.16 -6.75 9.65
C LEU A 68 -3.89 -7.87 8.65
N LEU A 69 -4.85 -8.13 7.76
CA LEU A 69 -4.65 -9.02 6.62
C LEU A 69 -3.54 -8.47 5.71
N ARG A 70 -2.64 -9.32 5.20
CA ARG A 70 -1.43 -8.94 4.43
C ARG A 70 -1.60 -7.74 3.48
N GLY A 71 -2.62 -7.75 2.63
CA GLY A 71 -2.87 -6.66 1.68
C GLY A 71 -3.32 -5.34 2.32
N GLU A 72 -4.10 -5.42 3.40
CA GLU A 72 -4.45 -4.23 4.18
C GLU A 72 -3.27 -3.75 5.03
N ALA A 73 -2.53 -4.67 5.63
CA ALA A 73 -1.31 -4.39 6.39
C ALA A 73 -0.31 -3.58 5.57
N LEU A 74 0.03 -4.03 4.36
CA LEU A 74 0.94 -3.26 3.49
C LEU A 74 0.38 -1.89 3.14
N ALA A 75 -0.89 -1.82 2.74
CA ALA A 75 -1.52 -0.55 2.37
C ALA A 75 -1.52 0.47 3.52
N ARG A 76 -1.73 -0.01 4.76
CA ARG A 76 -1.70 0.84 5.96
C ARG A 76 -0.28 1.21 6.38
N LEU A 77 0.70 0.34 6.16
CA LEU A 77 2.13 0.66 6.35
C LEU A 77 2.59 1.74 5.36
N ASP A 78 2.24 1.60 4.08
CA ASP A 78 2.53 2.59 3.03
C ASP A 78 1.87 3.94 3.37
N ALA A 79 0.58 3.92 3.75
CA ALA A 79 -0.12 5.12 4.20
C ALA A 79 0.56 5.77 5.43
N LEU A 80 1.01 4.97 6.39
CA LEU A 80 1.79 5.46 7.52
C LEU A 80 3.20 5.91 7.12
N MET A 81 3.72 5.56 5.96
CA MET A 81 5.01 6.07 5.44
C MET A 81 4.85 7.36 4.62
N TRP A 82 3.64 7.62 4.10
CA TRP A 82 3.34 8.65 3.11
C TRP A 82 3.81 10.06 3.48
N ASN A 83 3.44 10.58 4.66
CA ASN A 83 3.73 11.96 5.05
C ASN A 83 4.93 12.11 6.00
N GLN A 84 5.19 11.08 6.81
CA GLN A 84 6.25 11.06 7.79
C GLN A 84 6.81 9.64 7.81
N ARG A 85 8.09 9.52 7.49
CA ARG A 85 8.73 8.22 7.42
C ARG A 85 8.88 7.61 8.82
N PHE A 86 8.82 6.29 8.87
CA PHE A 86 9.29 5.51 10.02
C PHE A 86 10.50 4.66 9.58
N SER A 87 11.36 4.30 10.52
CA SER A 87 12.49 3.42 10.23
C SER A 87 12.01 1.98 10.11
N ILE A 88 12.30 1.33 8.97
CA ILE A 88 12.04 -0.09 8.77
C ILE A 88 12.85 -0.93 9.78
N ASP A 89 14.09 -0.53 10.02
CA ASP A 89 15.01 -1.22 10.93
C ASP A 89 14.51 -1.16 12.39
N GLU A 90 14.02 -0.01 12.86
CA GLU A 90 13.47 0.10 14.22
C GLU A 90 12.20 -0.75 14.40
N VAL A 91 11.38 -0.93 13.36
CA VAL A 91 10.22 -1.83 13.40
C VAL A 91 10.68 -3.29 13.42
N ALA A 92 11.73 -3.64 12.67
CA ALA A 92 12.33 -4.97 12.70
C ALA A 92 12.95 -5.28 14.07
N GLU A 93 13.68 -4.34 14.67
CA GLU A 93 14.23 -4.47 16.02
C GLU A 93 13.11 -4.67 17.06
N LEU A 94 12.00 -3.94 16.94
CA LEU A 94 10.84 -4.16 17.80
C LEU A 94 10.23 -5.56 17.61
N ALA A 95 10.20 -6.07 16.38
CA ALA A 95 9.78 -7.44 16.08
C ALA A 95 10.72 -8.49 16.67
N ASP A 96 12.02 -8.22 16.72
CA ASP A 96 13.03 -9.08 17.33
C ASP A 96 12.97 -9.07 18.86
N ARG A 97 12.58 -7.94 19.47
CA ARG A 97 12.21 -7.89 20.91
C ARG A 97 10.96 -8.73 21.22
N ARG A 98 10.12 -9.03 20.22
CA ARG A 98 8.80 -9.68 20.38
C ARG A 98 8.63 -10.88 19.43
N PRO A 99 9.52 -11.90 19.48
CA PRO A 99 9.56 -12.97 18.48
C PRO A 99 8.35 -13.91 18.51
N ARG A 100 7.58 -13.92 19.61
CA ARG A 100 6.36 -14.72 19.79
C ARG A 100 5.06 -13.94 19.57
N ALA A 101 5.15 -12.66 19.19
CA ALA A 101 3.96 -11.88 18.91
C ALA A 101 3.21 -12.48 17.70
N HIS A 102 1.89 -12.59 17.83
CA HIS A 102 1.04 -13.06 16.75
C HIS A 102 1.24 -12.20 15.49
N GLY A 103 1.43 -12.86 14.34
CA GLY A 103 1.59 -12.22 13.03
C GLY A 103 2.96 -11.60 12.76
N VAL A 104 3.95 -11.76 13.65
CA VAL A 104 5.28 -11.14 13.47
C VAL A 104 6.02 -11.67 12.23
N GLY A 105 5.76 -12.90 11.81
CA GLY A 105 6.28 -13.44 10.55
C GLY A 105 5.79 -12.64 9.34
N GLN A 106 4.48 -12.37 9.26
CA GLN A 106 3.90 -11.54 8.20
C GLN A 106 4.50 -10.13 8.20
N LEU A 107 4.68 -9.52 9.37
CA LEU A 107 5.31 -8.21 9.48
C LEU A 107 6.73 -8.25 8.87
N ARG A 108 7.56 -9.24 9.22
CA ARG A 108 8.91 -9.40 8.66
C ARG A 108 8.89 -9.56 7.13
N ASP A 109 7.92 -10.29 6.59
CA ASP A 109 7.78 -10.47 5.15
C ASP A 109 7.32 -9.19 4.43
N LEU A 110 6.54 -8.33 5.10
CA LEU A 110 6.00 -7.09 4.55
C LEU A 110 6.98 -5.91 4.63
N LEU A 111 7.81 -5.84 5.68
CA LEU A 111 8.72 -4.71 5.91
C LEU A 111 9.60 -4.37 4.69
N PRO A 112 10.22 -5.34 3.98
CA PRO A 112 11.00 -5.06 2.77
C PRO A 112 10.16 -4.49 1.60
N LEU A 113 8.84 -4.68 1.63
CA LEU A 113 7.92 -4.29 0.56
C LEU A 113 7.35 -2.88 0.75
N VAL A 114 7.41 -2.32 1.97
CA VAL A 114 6.86 -1.00 2.30
C VAL A 114 7.42 0.09 1.39
N ASP A 115 6.53 0.98 0.93
CA ASP A 115 6.84 2.13 0.07
C ASP A 115 5.84 3.27 0.34
N GLY A 116 6.36 4.43 0.73
CA GLY A 116 5.56 5.62 1.00
C GLY A 116 5.07 6.35 -0.25
N GLY A 117 5.28 5.82 -1.46
CA GLY A 117 4.87 6.43 -2.72
C GLY A 117 3.46 6.09 -3.20
N ALA A 118 2.72 5.17 -2.58
CA ALA A 118 1.35 4.85 -3.01
C ALA A 118 0.33 5.92 -2.59
N ALA A 119 -0.39 6.52 -3.54
CA ALA A 119 -1.34 7.63 -3.32
C ALA A 119 -2.77 7.16 -2.97
N SER A 120 -2.96 5.85 -2.80
CA SER A 120 -4.18 5.24 -2.31
C SER A 120 -3.91 3.85 -1.72
N LEU A 121 -4.83 3.35 -0.89
CA LEU A 121 -4.74 1.98 -0.38
C LEU A 121 -4.79 0.93 -1.49
N GLN A 122 -5.49 1.21 -2.59
CA GLN A 122 -5.62 0.27 -3.70
C GLN A 122 -4.36 0.17 -4.54
N GLU A 123 -3.63 1.28 -4.72
CA GLU A 123 -2.31 1.25 -5.36
C GLU A 123 -1.35 0.32 -4.60
N SER A 124 -1.26 0.43 -3.28
CA SER A 124 -0.46 -0.50 -2.46
C SER A 124 -0.87 -1.96 -2.64
N ARG A 125 -2.18 -2.23 -2.74
CA ARG A 125 -2.70 -3.59 -2.97
C ARG A 125 -2.31 -4.11 -4.35
N ILE A 126 -2.46 -3.31 -5.40
CA ILE A 126 -2.03 -3.66 -6.77
C ILE A 126 -0.52 -3.92 -6.82
N ARG A 127 0.26 -3.09 -6.12
CA ARG A 127 1.70 -3.26 -5.99
C ARG A 127 2.06 -4.59 -5.33
N LEU A 128 1.33 -4.97 -4.26
CA LEU A 128 1.52 -6.27 -3.63
C LEU A 128 1.19 -7.42 -4.59
N TRP A 129 0.12 -7.32 -5.37
CA TRP A 129 -0.23 -8.33 -6.38
C TRP A 129 0.88 -8.52 -7.42
N LEU A 130 1.47 -7.42 -7.90
CA LEU A 130 2.61 -7.47 -8.83
C LEU A 130 3.82 -8.18 -8.20
N LEU A 131 4.16 -7.82 -6.96
CA LEU A 131 5.28 -8.41 -6.23
C LEU A 131 5.07 -9.90 -5.94
N ASP A 132 3.89 -10.27 -5.43
CA ASP A 132 3.54 -11.66 -5.10
C ASP A 132 3.45 -12.55 -6.38
N CYS A 133 3.24 -11.96 -7.56
CA CYS A 133 3.26 -12.66 -8.85
C CYS A 133 4.63 -12.66 -9.54
N GLY A 134 5.70 -12.22 -8.87
CA GLY A 134 7.07 -12.29 -9.37
C GLY A 134 7.41 -11.27 -10.45
N PHE A 135 6.64 -10.20 -10.58
CA PHE A 135 7.02 -9.08 -11.43
C PHE A 135 8.26 -8.39 -10.86
N PRO A 136 9.13 -7.80 -11.71
CA PRO A 136 10.19 -6.93 -11.21
C PRO A 136 9.59 -5.83 -10.33
N ARG A 137 10.32 -5.38 -9.30
CA ARG A 137 9.81 -4.36 -8.38
C ARG A 137 9.39 -3.10 -9.15
N PRO A 138 8.11 -2.70 -9.12
CA PRO A 138 7.68 -1.48 -9.80
C PRO A 138 8.14 -0.26 -9.02
N GLN A 139 8.49 0.81 -9.75
CA GLN A 139 8.68 2.14 -9.20
C GLN A 139 7.32 2.82 -9.05
N THR A 140 7.07 3.44 -7.90
CA THR A 140 5.86 4.24 -7.63
C THR A 140 6.07 5.71 -8.03
N GLN A 141 4.97 6.44 -8.28
CA GLN A 141 4.95 7.88 -8.60
C GLN A 141 5.93 8.26 -9.71
N ILE A 142 5.82 7.59 -10.86
CA ILE A 142 6.75 7.81 -11.98
C ILE A 142 6.44 9.15 -12.64
N PRO A 143 7.37 10.12 -12.65
CA PRO A 143 7.14 11.41 -13.27
C PRO A 143 7.20 11.32 -14.80
N ILE A 144 6.23 11.93 -15.46
CA ILE A 144 6.23 12.17 -16.89
C ILE A 144 6.71 13.60 -17.13
N LEU A 145 7.85 13.73 -17.81
CA LEU A 145 8.53 15.01 -17.98
C LEU A 145 8.17 15.67 -19.32
N GLU A 146 8.00 16.98 -19.27
CA GLU A 146 8.08 17.89 -20.41
C GLU A 146 9.30 18.79 -20.22
N GLY A 147 10.38 18.49 -20.96
CA GLY A 147 11.70 19.01 -20.64
C GLY A 147 12.15 18.52 -19.26
N THR A 148 12.32 19.43 -18.31
CA THR A 148 12.70 19.13 -16.92
C THR A 148 11.52 19.17 -15.95
N ARG A 149 10.31 19.52 -16.42
CA ARG A 149 9.14 19.72 -15.55
C ARG A 149 8.25 18.47 -15.54
N PRO A 150 7.88 17.92 -14.37
CA PRO A 150 6.86 16.87 -14.31
C PRO A 150 5.48 17.46 -14.65
N VAL A 151 4.80 16.85 -15.62
CA VAL A 151 3.45 17.24 -16.07
C VAL A 151 2.37 16.24 -15.66
N ALA A 152 2.77 15.01 -15.33
CA ALA A 152 1.90 13.97 -14.78
C ALA A 152 2.74 12.98 -13.96
N PHE A 153 2.07 12.18 -13.13
CA PHE A 153 2.65 11.06 -12.41
C PHE A 153 1.83 9.81 -12.71
N LEU A 154 2.50 8.71 -13.06
CA LEU A 154 1.89 7.38 -13.15
C LEU A 154 2.02 6.69 -11.79
N ASP A 155 0.97 6.01 -11.34
CA ASP A 155 0.91 5.42 -9.99
C ASP A 155 2.09 4.49 -9.73
N MET A 156 2.33 3.54 -10.65
CA MET A 156 3.49 2.66 -10.60
C MET A 156 3.83 2.04 -11.96
N GLY A 157 5.04 1.50 -12.08
CA GLY A 157 5.45 0.79 -13.29
C GLY A 157 6.96 0.58 -13.42
N TRP A 158 7.40 0.42 -14.66
CA TRP A 158 8.79 0.18 -15.02
C TRP A 158 9.23 1.18 -16.09
N PRO A 159 9.91 2.28 -15.70
CA PRO A 159 10.34 3.33 -16.63
C PRO A 159 11.21 2.83 -17.78
N ASP A 160 12.11 1.89 -17.51
CA ASP A 160 13.01 1.30 -18.51
C ASP A 160 12.26 0.56 -19.62
N TYR A 161 11.08 0.01 -19.30
CA TYR A 161 10.21 -0.67 -20.27
C TYR A 161 9.08 0.22 -20.79
N LYS A 162 8.89 1.41 -20.21
CA LYS A 162 7.73 2.29 -20.45
C LYS A 162 6.40 1.55 -20.31
N VAL A 163 6.26 0.74 -19.27
CA VAL A 163 5.01 0.06 -18.89
C VAL A 163 4.58 0.57 -17.52
N ALA A 164 3.31 0.92 -17.38
CA ALA A 164 2.76 1.38 -16.11
C ALA A 164 1.41 0.73 -15.81
N VAL A 165 1.06 0.71 -14.52
CA VAL A 165 -0.23 0.27 -14.01
C VAL A 165 -0.83 1.44 -13.24
N GLU A 166 -2.06 1.83 -13.58
CA GLU A 166 -2.79 2.90 -12.90
C GLU A 166 -4.08 2.34 -12.31
N TYR A 167 -4.39 2.71 -11.07
CA TYR A 167 -5.66 2.40 -10.44
C TYR A 167 -6.67 3.52 -10.70
N ASP A 168 -7.84 3.13 -11.17
CA ASP A 168 -8.94 4.04 -11.45
C ASP A 168 -10.08 3.74 -10.46
N GLY A 169 -10.02 4.43 -9.32
CA GLY A 169 -10.76 4.06 -8.11
C GLY A 169 -12.23 4.45 -8.06
N ASP A 170 -12.67 5.39 -8.90
CA ASP A 170 -14.09 5.64 -9.22
C ASP A 170 -14.19 6.87 -10.13
N HIS A 171 -14.46 6.64 -11.42
CA HIS A 171 -14.95 7.70 -12.30
C HIS A 171 -16.47 7.81 -12.15
N HIS A 172 -16.95 8.69 -11.27
CA HIS A 172 -18.22 9.36 -11.56
C HIS A 172 -18.04 10.22 -12.82
N ARG A 173 -18.21 9.59 -14.01
CA ARG A 173 -18.13 10.17 -15.36
C ARG A 173 -19.20 11.24 -15.64
N LYS A 174 -19.41 12.19 -14.73
CA LYS A 174 -20.41 13.26 -14.87
C LYS A 174 -19.80 14.61 -15.28
N ASN A 175 -18.50 14.70 -15.50
CA ASN A 175 -17.87 15.95 -15.99
C ASN A 175 -17.20 15.76 -17.37
N ARG A 176 -17.75 16.44 -18.38
CA ARG A 176 -17.23 16.49 -19.76
C ARG A 176 -15.78 16.97 -19.81
N GLU A 177 -15.39 17.91 -18.94
CA GLU A 177 -14.04 18.46 -18.89
C GLU A 177 -13.01 17.42 -18.42
N GLN A 178 -13.39 16.59 -17.44
CA GLN A 178 -12.51 15.52 -16.95
C GLN A 178 -12.25 14.49 -18.06
N TYR A 179 -13.30 14.09 -18.78
CA TYR A 179 -13.19 13.15 -19.89
C TYR A 179 -12.23 13.66 -21.00
N VAL A 180 -12.30 14.94 -21.34
CA VAL A 180 -11.39 15.54 -22.33
C VAL A 180 -9.94 15.52 -21.84
N LYS A 181 -9.71 15.86 -20.56
CA LYS A 181 -8.38 15.78 -19.94
C LYS A 181 -7.84 14.36 -19.92
N ASP A 182 -8.67 13.36 -19.63
CA ASP A 182 -8.26 11.96 -19.58
C ASP A 182 -7.85 11.44 -20.97
N ILE A 183 -8.57 11.83 -22.03
CA ILE A 183 -8.17 11.52 -23.43
C ILE A 183 -6.84 12.18 -23.77
N ALA A 184 -6.68 13.47 -23.45
CA ALA A 184 -5.45 14.19 -23.73
C ALA A 184 -4.25 13.56 -23.00
N ARG A 185 -4.45 13.15 -21.74
CA ARG A 185 -3.44 12.42 -20.95
C ARG A 185 -3.09 11.08 -21.60
N ALA A 186 -4.08 10.30 -22.01
CA ALA A 186 -3.84 9.00 -22.65
C ALA A 186 -3.00 9.15 -23.94
N ARG A 187 -3.38 10.07 -24.83
CA ARG A 187 -2.63 10.34 -26.08
C ARG A 187 -1.20 10.78 -25.81
N MET A 188 -1.01 11.68 -24.85
CA MET A 188 0.31 12.13 -24.44
C MET A 188 1.20 10.98 -23.95
N LEU A 189 0.64 10.04 -23.19
CA LEU A 189 1.37 8.89 -22.68
C LEU A 189 1.75 7.93 -23.83
N GLU A 190 0.81 7.69 -24.74
CA GLU A 190 1.04 6.90 -25.96
C GLU A 190 2.13 7.51 -26.86
N GLU A 191 2.09 8.82 -27.12
CA GLU A 191 3.12 9.54 -27.89
C GLU A 191 4.50 9.44 -27.24
N ARG A 192 4.55 9.37 -25.90
CA ARG A 192 5.78 9.16 -25.13
C ARG A 192 6.19 7.69 -25.06
N GLY A 193 5.43 6.80 -25.70
CA GLY A 193 5.70 5.38 -25.85
C GLY A 193 5.36 4.56 -24.62
N TRP A 194 4.50 5.05 -23.73
CA TRP A 194 4.02 4.31 -22.57
C TRP A 194 2.89 3.35 -22.92
N ILE A 195 2.95 2.14 -22.37
CA ILE A 195 1.81 1.22 -22.30
C ILE A 195 1.24 1.32 -20.89
N VAL A 196 0.02 1.83 -20.75
CA VAL A 196 -0.62 2.03 -19.45
C VAL A 196 -1.75 1.03 -19.27
N ILE A 197 -1.62 0.17 -18.28
CA ILE A 197 -2.63 -0.81 -17.89
C ILE A 197 -3.51 -0.18 -16.81
N ARG A 198 -4.73 0.21 -17.18
CA ARG A 198 -5.72 0.71 -16.22
C ARG A 198 -6.40 -0.45 -15.50
N VAL A 199 -6.51 -0.34 -14.18
CA VAL A 199 -7.15 -1.29 -13.29
C VAL A 199 -8.30 -0.60 -12.57
N ILE A 200 -9.50 -1.11 -12.73
CA ILE A 200 -10.71 -0.66 -12.00
C ILE A 200 -11.07 -1.67 -10.91
N ALA A 201 -11.97 -1.29 -10.00
CA ALA A 201 -12.38 -2.16 -8.89
C ALA A 201 -13.03 -3.48 -9.37
N GLU A 202 -13.68 -3.48 -10.53
CA GLU A 202 -14.36 -4.61 -11.14
C GLU A 202 -13.43 -5.57 -11.89
N ASP A 203 -12.17 -5.16 -12.15
CA ASP A 203 -11.23 -5.99 -12.90
C ASP A 203 -10.78 -7.19 -12.08
N ARG A 204 -10.76 -8.37 -12.72
CA ARG A 204 -10.22 -9.59 -12.09
C ARG A 204 -8.68 -9.53 -12.08
N PRO A 205 -8.01 -9.83 -10.96
CA PRO A 205 -6.54 -9.82 -10.86
C PRO A 205 -5.82 -10.51 -12.02
N ALA A 206 -6.24 -11.74 -12.35
CA ALA A 206 -5.62 -12.51 -13.42
C ALA A 206 -5.63 -11.80 -14.80
N GLN A 207 -6.65 -10.99 -15.09
CA GLN A 207 -6.79 -10.34 -16.40
C GLN A 207 -5.84 -9.15 -16.55
N TRP A 208 -5.78 -8.26 -15.56
CA TRP A 208 -4.87 -7.11 -15.64
C TRP A 208 -3.40 -7.51 -15.42
N LEU A 209 -3.14 -8.55 -14.62
CA LEU A 209 -1.80 -9.14 -14.50
C LEU A 209 -1.30 -9.69 -15.84
N ALA A 210 -2.13 -10.47 -16.57
CA ALA A 210 -1.76 -10.99 -17.88
C ALA A 210 -1.53 -9.88 -18.94
N ARG A 211 -2.32 -8.80 -18.91
CA ARG A 211 -2.09 -7.62 -19.74
C ARG A 211 -0.74 -6.95 -19.42
N THR A 212 -0.43 -6.84 -18.13
CA THR A 212 0.83 -6.26 -17.65
C THR A 212 2.04 -7.10 -18.06
N GLU A 213 1.95 -8.42 -17.90
CA GLU A 213 3.00 -9.36 -18.35
C GLU A 213 3.22 -9.25 -19.86
N SER A 214 2.13 -9.26 -20.65
CA SER A 214 2.23 -9.15 -22.11
C SER A 214 2.88 -7.84 -22.55
N ALA A 215 2.54 -6.72 -21.89
CA ALA A 215 3.15 -5.41 -22.14
C ALA A 215 4.66 -5.43 -21.83
N LEU A 216 5.06 -5.96 -20.68
CA LEU A 216 6.47 -6.10 -20.29
C LEU A 216 7.24 -7.01 -21.25
N ALA A 217 6.66 -8.15 -21.63
CA ALA A 217 7.26 -9.08 -22.58
C ALA A 217 7.49 -8.44 -23.95
N SER A 218 6.53 -7.64 -24.44
CA SER A 218 6.67 -6.87 -25.69
C SER A 218 7.83 -5.86 -25.66
N ARG A 219 8.30 -5.50 -24.46
CA ARG A 219 9.39 -4.54 -24.21
C ARG A 219 10.69 -5.24 -23.81
N GLY A 220 10.76 -6.56 -23.95
CA GLY A 220 11.95 -7.37 -23.68
C GLY A 220 12.17 -7.71 -22.20
N CYS A 221 11.21 -7.39 -21.32
CA CYS A 221 11.25 -7.82 -19.93
C CYS A 221 10.72 -9.26 -19.81
N ARG A 222 11.56 -10.18 -19.31
CA ARG A 222 11.11 -11.54 -19.01
C ARG A 222 10.61 -11.57 -17.56
N VAL A 223 9.30 -11.69 -17.38
CA VAL A 223 8.72 -12.01 -16.08
C VAL A 223 8.94 -13.50 -15.83
N THR A 224 9.57 -13.85 -14.72
CA THR A 224 9.80 -15.25 -14.34
C THR A 224 8.47 -15.88 -13.93
N ALA A 225 7.77 -16.46 -14.91
CA ALA A 225 6.43 -17.04 -14.81
C ALA A 225 6.27 -18.24 -13.85
N THR A 226 7.27 -18.59 -13.05
CA THR A 226 7.31 -19.84 -12.28
C THR A 226 6.31 -19.89 -11.11
N GLU A 227 5.81 -18.74 -10.64
CA GLU A 227 4.93 -18.67 -9.45
C GLU A 227 3.47 -18.26 -9.76
N MET A 228 3.21 -17.72 -10.94
CA MET A 228 1.90 -17.21 -11.36
C MET A 228 0.80 -18.29 -11.36
N GLN A 229 1.17 -19.56 -11.62
CA GLN A 229 0.22 -20.68 -11.64
C GLN A 229 -0.19 -21.20 -10.25
N ARG A 230 0.60 -20.94 -9.19
CA ARG A 230 0.21 -21.29 -7.81
C ARG A 230 -0.71 -20.23 -7.21
N PHE A 231 -0.40 -18.95 -7.42
CA PHE A 231 -1.11 -17.84 -6.78
C PHE A 231 -2.55 -17.67 -7.30
N VAL A 232 -2.78 -17.81 -8.61
CA VAL A 232 -4.12 -17.75 -9.21
C VAL A 232 -5.04 -18.88 -8.70
N ARG A 233 -4.49 -20.05 -8.33
CA ARG A 233 -5.27 -21.17 -7.78
C ARG A 233 -5.70 -20.94 -6.33
N THR A 234 -4.96 -20.17 -5.54
CA THR A 234 -5.26 -19.95 -4.11
C THR A 234 -6.30 -18.85 -3.89
N LEU A 235 -6.49 -17.94 -4.85
CA LEU A 235 -7.46 -16.84 -4.75
C LEU A 235 -8.81 -17.13 -5.43
N ALA A 236 -8.91 -18.25 -6.14
CA ALA A 236 -10.15 -18.77 -6.70
C ALA A 236 -10.88 -19.77 -5.77
N ALA A 237 -10.41 -19.95 -4.53
CA ALA A 237 -10.98 -20.79 -3.47
C ALA A 237 -11.30 -19.94 -2.24
#